data_AF-A0A1M5ZBX4-F1
#
_entry.id   AF-A0A1M5ZBX4-F1
#
_cell.length_a   1.000
_cell.length_b   1.000
_cell.length_c   1.000
_cell.angle_alpha   90.00
_cell.angle_beta   90.00
_cell.angle_gamma   90.00
#
_symmetry.space_group_name_H-M   'P 1'
#
loop_
_entity.id
_entity.type
_entity.pdbx_description
1 polymer ?
#
loop_
_entity_poly.entity_id
_entity_poly.type
_entity_poly.pdbx_seq_one_letter_code
_entity_poly.pdbx_strand_id
1 'polypeptide(L)'
;MCEEGRINSVVRFSKVLWAIPKDTIAAGRRHTVGLKSDGTVTCVGNNRYGQCGVSDGCDIVAVAVGYLHTVGLKSDGMVVAVGDNEYGQCDVSGWRGIQLPCN
;
A
#
# COMPACT_ATOMS: atom_id res chain seq x y z
N MET A 1 31.98 -42.46 18.92
CA MET A 1 32.24 -41.17 19.59
C MET A 1 32.75 -40.25 18.50
N CYS A 2 31.87 -39.56 17.75
CA CYS A 2 31.32 -38.23 18.06
C CYS A 2 32.48 -37.23 18.25
N GLU A 3 32.69 -36.19 17.45
CA GLU A 3 31.73 -35.22 16.90
C GLU A 3 32.13 -34.63 15.52
N GLU A 4 31.07 -34.29 14.78
CA GLU A 4 30.85 -33.32 13.70
C GLU A 4 32.02 -32.74 12.89
N GLY A 5 32.02 -33.08 11.60
CA GLY A 5 32.46 -32.16 10.55
C GLY A 5 31.26 -31.56 9.81
N ARG A 6 31.33 -30.27 9.45
CA ARG A 6 31.34 -29.78 8.05
C ARG A 6 31.04 -28.26 7.93
N ILE A 7 31.82 -27.65 7.03
CA ILE A 7 31.53 -26.63 6.01
C ILE A 7 31.07 -25.20 6.39
N ASN A 8 31.94 -24.25 6.03
CA ASN A 8 31.68 -23.11 5.14
C ASN A 8 30.23 -22.71 4.88
N SER A 9 29.79 -21.58 5.44
CA SER A 9 29.19 -20.49 4.69
C SER A 9 28.91 -19.33 5.65
N VAL A 10 29.58 -18.20 5.46
CA VAL A 10 29.01 -16.94 5.93
C VAL A 10 27.83 -16.70 5.00
N VAL A 11 26.66 -17.21 5.39
CA VAL A 11 25.40 -16.88 4.73
C VAL A 11 25.21 -15.38 4.97
N ARG A 12 25.60 -14.57 4.00
CA ARG A 12 25.00 -13.24 3.85
C ARG A 12 23.52 -13.54 3.71
N PHE A 13 22.74 -13.23 4.75
CA PHE A 13 21.28 -13.20 4.63
C PHE A 13 20.95 -12.12 3.61
N SER A 14 20.93 -12.51 2.35
CA SER A 14 20.40 -11.74 1.25
C SER A 14 18.98 -11.37 1.67
N LYS A 15 18.78 -10.08 1.89
CA LYS A 15 17.48 -9.41 2.02
C LYS A 15 16.70 -9.57 0.70
N VAL A 16 16.38 -10.81 0.32
CA VAL A 16 15.67 -11.18 -0.90
C VAL A 16 15.01 -12.54 -0.65
N LEU A 17 13.88 -12.52 0.04
CA LEU A 17 12.82 -13.50 -0.14
C LEU A 17 11.54 -12.80 0.33
N TRP A 18 10.51 -12.77 -0.54
CA TRP A 18 9.14 -12.32 -0.27
C TRP A 18 8.89 -10.84 0.08
N ALA A 19 9.20 -9.83 -0.74
CA ALA A 19 8.40 -8.59 -0.65
C ALA A 19 6.96 -8.85 -1.14
N ILE A 20 6.18 -9.63 -0.39
CA ILE A 20 4.75 -9.72 -0.67
C ILE A 20 4.16 -8.35 -0.37
N PRO A 21 3.35 -7.76 -1.27
CA PRO A 21 2.48 -6.67 -0.89
C PRO A 21 1.74 -7.14 0.36
N LYS A 22 2.00 -6.49 1.50
CA LYS A 22 1.25 -6.80 2.70
C LYS A 22 -0.19 -6.44 2.37
N ASP A 23 -1.05 -7.45 2.31
CA ASP A 23 -2.49 -7.23 2.41
C ASP A 23 -2.70 -6.28 3.58
N THR A 24 -3.17 -5.08 3.28
CA THR A 24 -3.24 -4.00 4.25
C THR A 24 -4.67 -3.47 4.30
N ILE A 25 -5.13 -3.23 5.52
CA ILE A 25 -6.45 -2.71 5.79
C ILE A 25 -6.27 -1.32 6.38
N ALA A 26 -6.96 -0.35 5.80
CA ALA A 26 -7.03 1.02 6.28
C ALA A 26 -8.49 1.38 6.56
N ALA A 27 -8.75 2.02 7.70
CA ALA A 27 -10.09 2.39 8.13
C ALA A 27 -10.18 3.91 8.37
N GLY A 28 -11.19 4.52 7.77
CA GLY A 28 -11.60 5.90 8.01
C GLY A 28 -12.76 5.98 8.99
N ARG A 29 -13.36 7.17 9.12
CA ARG A 29 -14.47 7.36 10.07
C ARG A 29 -15.74 6.62 9.66
N ARG A 30 -15.96 6.41 8.36
CA ARG A 30 -17.19 5.79 7.83
C ARG A 30 -16.96 4.84 6.65
N HIS A 31 -15.72 4.55 6.28
CA HIS A 31 -15.40 3.61 5.22
C HIS A 31 -14.12 2.84 5.55
N THR A 32 -13.98 1.65 4.98
CA THR A 32 -12.84 0.76 5.16
C THR A 32 -12.34 0.34 3.80
N VAL A 33 -11.03 0.32 3.64
CA VAL A 33 -10.32 -0.01 2.41
C VAL A 33 -9.39 -1.18 2.68
N GLY A 34 -9.42 -2.20 1.82
CA GLY A 34 -8.50 -3.33 1.84
C GLY A 34 -7.71 -3.38 0.55
N LEU A 35 -6.38 -3.38 0.66
CA LEU A 35 -5.48 -3.69 -0.44
C LEU A 35 -5.21 -5.18 -0.46
N LYS A 36 -5.40 -5.81 -1.62
CA LYS A 36 -5.08 -7.21 -1.87
C LYS A 36 -3.68 -7.36 -2.47
N SER A 37 -3.12 -8.55 -2.34
CA SER A 37 -1.78 -8.88 -2.83
C SER A 37 -1.63 -8.81 -4.35
N ASP A 38 -2.73 -8.82 -5.09
CA ASP A 38 -2.76 -8.65 -6.54
C ASP A 38 -2.74 -7.17 -6.97
N GLY A 39 -2.59 -6.23 -6.02
CA GLY A 39 -2.60 -4.79 -6.27
C GLY A 39 -4.01 -4.19 -6.41
N THR A 40 -5.07 -5.00 -6.27
CA THR A 40 -6.45 -4.52 -6.30
C THR A 40 -6.91 -4.01 -4.94
N VAL A 41 -7.72 -2.95 -4.95
CA VAL A 41 -8.27 -2.36 -3.73
C VAL A 41 -9.78 -2.62 -3.65
N THR A 42 -10.26 -3.05 -2.48
CA THR A 42 -11.69 -3.14 -2.17
C THR A 42 -12.06 -2.08 -1.13
N CYS A 43 -13.26 -1.53 -1.22
CA CYS A 43 -13.73 -0.51 -0.28
C CYS A 43 -15.20 -0.73 0.08
N VAL A 44 -15.52 -0.54 1.36
CA VAL A 44 -16.87 -0.64 1.90
C VAL A 44 -17.19 0.55 2.80
N GLY A 45 -18.48 0.90 2.91
CA GLY A 45 -18.96 1.98 3.78
C GLY A 45 -19.41 3.22 3.01
N ASN A 46 -19.22 4.40 3.60
CA ASN A 46 -19.68 5.66 3.03
C ASN A 46 -18.90 6.02 1.76
N ASN A 47 -19.65 6.16 0.66
CA ASN A 47 -19.09 6.53 -0.64
C ASN A 47 -19.73 7.81 -1.22
N ARG A 48 -20.22 8.73 -0.36
CA ARG A 48 -20.96 9.93 -0.83
C ARG A 48 -20.13 10.84 -1.74
N TYR A 49 -18.80 10.80 -1.58
CA TYR A 49 -17.86 11.64 -2.33
C TYR A 49 -16.95 10.81 -3.25
N GLY A 50 -17.25 9.53 -3.51
CA GLY A 50 -16.40 8.68 -4.37
C GLY A 50 -15.14 8.13 -3.68
N GLN A 51 -15.12 8.07 -2.34
CA GLN A 51 -13.99 7.66 -1.50
C GLN A 51 -13.56 6.20 -1.74
N CYS A 52 -14.46 5.38 -2.28
CA CYS A 52 -14.18 4.00 -2.68
C CYS A 52 -13.64 3.85 -4.10
N GLY A 53 -13.51 4.95 -4.87
CA GLY A 53 -13.03 4.95 -6.25
C GLY A 53 -11.50 4.93 -6.40
N VAL A 54 -10.74 4.44 -5.42
CA VAL A 54 -9.26 4.50 -5.47
C VAL A 54 -8.67 3.47 -6.44
N SER A 55 -9.49 2.51 -6.89
CA SER A 55 -9.09 1.30 -7.61
C SER A 55 -9.28 1.37 -9.13
N ASP A 56 -9.38 2.55 -9.74
CA ASP A 56 -9.66 2.74 -11.19
C ASP A 56 -8.51 2.32 -12.13
N GLY A 57 -7.76 1.28 -11.76
CA GLY A 57 -6.70 0.70 -12.58
C GLY A 57 -5.31 0.91 -12.00
N CYS A 58 -4.82 -0.17 -11.40
CA CYS A 58 -3.41 -0.60 -11.31
C CYS A 58 -2.66 -0.40 -9.99
N ASP A 59 -2.03 -1.51 -9.59
CA ASP A 59 -0.77 -1.67 -8.87
C ASP A 59 -0.57 -0.80 -7.63
N ILE A 60 -1.62 -0.70 -6.82
CA ILE A 60 -1.51 -0.06 -5.53
C ILE A 60 -0.62 -0.93 -4.62
N VAL A 61 0.42 -0.32 -4.04
CA VAL A 61 1.35 -0.96 -3.11
C VAL A 61 1.11 -0.54 -1.66
N ALA A 62 0.38 0.56 -1.45
CA ALA A 62 -0.04 1.02 -0.12
C ALA A 62 -1.32 1.83 -0.20
N VAL A 63 -2.15 1.76 0.84
CA VAL A 63 -3.36 2.57 0.99
C VAL A 63 -3.35 3.26 2.35
N ALA A 64 -3.86 4.49 2.37
CA ALA A 64 -4.16 5.25 3.58
C ALA A 64 -5.56 5.83 3.47
N VAL A 65 -6.24 5.94 4.60
CA VAL A 65 -7.64 6.39 4.64
C VAL A 65 -7.77 7.54 5.63
N GLY A 66 -8.42 8.61 5.18
CA GLY A 66 -8.76 9.79 5.96
C GLY A 66 -10.22 9.82 6.41
N TYR A 67 -10.72 11.02 6.74
CA TYR A 67 -12.11 11.17 7.20
C TYR A 67 -13.13 10.84 6.11
N LEU A 68 -12.96 11.51 4.97
CA LEU A 68 -13.84 11.41 3.79
C LEU A 68 -13.04 11.24 2.49
N HIS A 69 -11.78 10.82 2.56
CA HIS A 69 -10.90 10.61 1.42
C HIS A 69 -10.03 9.36 1.60
N THR A 70 -9.57 8.81 0.48
CA THR A 70 -8.67 7.65 0.41
C THR A 70 -7.48 8.03 -0.45
N VAL A 71 -6.28 7.64 -0.03
CA VAL A 71 -5.03 7.83 -0.78
C VAL A 71 -4.44 6.46 -1.09
N GLY A 72 -4.07 6.24 -2.34
CA GLY A 72 -3.38 5.05 -2.83
C GLY A 72 -2.01 5.41 -3.40
N LEU A 73 -0.98 4.65 -3.02
CA LEU A 73 0.34 4.71 -3.61
C LEU A 73 0.47 3.63 -4.69
N LYS A 74 0.82 4.02 -5.90
CA LYS A 74 1.12 3.11 -7.01
C LYS A 74 2.56 2.62 -6.96
N SER A 75 2.81 1.46 -7.58
CA SER A 75 4.13 0.85 -7.73
C SER A 75 5.13 1.72 -8.50
N ASP A 76 4.64 2.58 -9.39
CA ASP A 76 5.44 3.57 -10.14
C ASP A 76 5.84 4.82 -9.32
N GLY A 77 5.39 4.90 -8.06
CA GLY A 77 5.65 6.02 -7.15
C GLY A 77 4.71 7.21 -7.33
N MET A 78 3.68 7.09 -8.17
CA MET A 78 2.58 8.06 -8.28
C MET A 78 1.57 7.85 -7.14
N VAL A 79 0.98 8.94 -6.67
CA VAL A 79 -0.06 8.91 -5.64
C VAL A 79 -1.39 9.31 -6.26
N VAL A 80 -2.44 8.55 -5.94
CA VAL A 80 -3.82 8.86 -6.27
C VAL A 80 -4.61 9.13 -5.01
N ALA A 81 -5.50 10.11 -5.05
CA ALA A 81 -6.39 10.41 -3.94
C ALA A 81 -7.81 10.64 -4.46
N VAL A 82 -8.78 10.06 -3.75
CA VAL A 82 -10.20 10.14 -4.10
C VAL A 82 -11.05 10.44 -2.87
N GLY A 83 -12.24 10.98 -3.09
CA GLY A 83 -13.17 11.34 -2.03
C GLY A 83 -13.41 12.84 -1.97
N ASP A 84 -13.79 13.30 -0.78
CA ASP A 84 -13.98 14.72 -0.51
C ASP A 84 -12.70 15.50 -0.79
N ASN A 85 -12.82 16.67 -1.42
CA ASN A 85 -11.69 17.57 -1.72
C ASN A 85 -11.95 19.02 -1.31
N GLU A 86 -12.88 19.29 -0.38
CA GLU A 86 -13.22 20.66 0.05
C GLU A 86 -12.00 21.46 0.56
N TYR A 87 -10.99 20.80 1.13
CA TYR A 87 -9.77 21.43 1.64
C TYR A 87 -8.50 21.08 0.84
N GLY A 88 -8.63 20.52 -0.36
CA GLY A 88 -7.46 20.15 -1.19
C GLY A 88 -6.74 18.86 -0.77
N GLN A 89 -7.33 18.04 0.10
CA GLN A 89 -6.75 16.75 0.55
C GLN A 89 -6.47 15.74 -0.57
N CYS A 90 -7.12 15.88 -1.73
CA CYS A 90 -6.89 15.04 -2.90
C CYS A 90 -5.92 15.65 -3.92
N ASP A 91 -5.33 16.82 -3.64
CA ASP A 91 -4.42 17.53 -4.56
C ASP A 91 -2.99 16.95 -4.53
N VAL A 92 -2.89 15.65 -4.77
CA VAL A 92 -1.65 14.86 -4.71
C VAL A 92 -0.87 14.81 -6.03
N SER A 93 -1.35 15.48 -7.08
CA SER A 93 -0.77 15.43 -8.43
C SER A 93 0.68 15.91 -8.52
N GLY A 94 1.12 16.73 -7.57
CA GLY A 94 2.50 17.21 -7.47
C GLY A 94 3.45 16.28 -6.72
N TRP A 95 2.95 15.23 -6.07
CA TRP A 95 3.77 14.34 -5.25
C TRP A 95 4.60 13.41 -6.15
N ARG A 96 5.90 13.30 -5.86
CA ARG A 96 6.86 12.53 -6.67
C ARG A 96 7.82 11.77 -5.77
N GLY A 97 8.26 10.60 -6.23
CA GLY A 97 9.25 9.77 -5.52
C GLY A 97 8.71 9.20 -4.21
N ILE A 98 7.39 9.07 -4.07
CA ILE A 98 6.79 8.43 -2.90
C ILE A 98 7.01 6.94 -3.01
N GLN A 99 7.64 6.35 -2.01
CA GLN A 99 7.97 4.93 -1.99
C GLN A 99 7.79 4.39 -0.58
N LEU A 100 7.53 3.09 -0.47
CA LEU A 100 7.56 2.42 0.82
C LEU A 100 8.99 2.47 1.38
N PRO A 101 9.16 2.73 2.69
CA PRO A 101 10.48 2.72 3.32
C PRO A 101 11.14 1.36 3.09
N CYS A 102 12.38 1.41 2.63
CA CYS A 102 13.11 0.35 1.92
C CYS A 102 12.83 -1.09 2.38
N ASN A 103 12.42 -1.93 1.42
CA ASN A 103 12.73 -3.36 1.45
C ASN A 103 14.20 -3.64 1.17
#